data_AF-A0A1I0QNJ4-F1
#
_entry.id   AF-A0A1I0QNJ4-F1
#
_cell.length_a   1.000
_cell.length_b   1.000
_cell.length_c   1.000
_cell.angle_alpha   90.00
_cell.angle_beta   90.00
_cell.angle_gamma   90.00
#
_symmetry.space_group_name_H-M   'P 1'
#
loop_
_entity.id
_entity.type
_entity.pdbx_description
1 polymer ?
#
loop_
_entity_poly.entity_id
_entity_poly.type
_entity_poly.pdbx_seq_one_letter_code
_entity_poly.pdbx_strand_id
1 'polypeptide(L)'
;MEIIKGHICPTCGGVLDIDLERQMYICSYCGVTFDYEYFREEEMMEHAYKMLKSSQFVAAADEFDFLLTKDPHDISAIKGAVMAAACIPEIRSLSDEKVVITVDPKAGRRACTGFSEGLDNEGKAYFVKFEKLLELILSYQEDDASVKDLTVKRKRDYVHLNRIYKDMYEIEDRTIIAYDPDAVKKYNIEKAKIDKMSDEIRRREDNMEAAIKEIRHLIREL
;
A
#
# COMPACT_ATOMS: atom_id res chain seq x y z
N MET A 1 23.45 10.68 -34.74
CA MET A 1 24.46 10.91 -33.69
C MET A 1 23.78 10.67 -32.37
N GLU A 2 23.98 9.50 -31.79
CA GLU A 2 23.54 9.22 -30.42
C GLU A 2 24.40 10.06 -29.48
N ILE A 3 23.75 10.89 -28.68
CA ILE A 3 24.41 11.64 -27.62
C ILE A 3 24.70 10.62 -26.53
N ILE A 4 25.91 10.06 -26.52
CA ILE A 4 26.40 9.29 -25.38
C ILE A 4 26.44 10.27 -24.20
N LYS A 5 25.56 10.09 -23.22
CA LYS A 5 25.60 10.86 -21.98
C LYS A 5 27.00 10.67 -21.37
N GLY A 6 27.79 11.73 -21.30
CA GLY A 6 29.09 11.69 -20.64
C GLY A 6 28.90 11.55 -19.13
N HIS A 7 29.57 10.57 -18.52
CA HIS A 7 29.60 10.42 -17.06
C HIS A 7 30.60 11.42 -16.47
N ILE A 8 30.31 11.92 -15.26
CA ILE A 8 31.15 12.88 -14.55
C ILE A 8 31.87 12.17 -13.40
N CYS A 9 33.16 12.43 -13.26
CA CYS A 9 33.99 11.88 -12.19
C CYS A 9 33.51 12.40 -10.82
N PRO A 10 33.13 11.51 -9.88
CA PRO A 10 32.70 11.93 -8.54
C PRO A 10 33.81 12.57 -7.70
N THR A 11 35.08 12.28 -8.02
CA THR A 11 36.23 12.81 -7.26
C THR A 11 36.58 14.24 -7.62
N CYS A 12 36.45 14.63 -8.90
CA CYS A 12 36.96 15.92 -9.38
C CYS A 12 36.04 16.67 -10.35
N GLY A 13 34.87 16.12 -10.70
CA GLY A 13 33.93 16.75 -11.63
C GLY A 13 34.36 16.74 -13.10
N GLY A 14 35.46 16.07 -13.44
CA GLY A 14 35.92 15.93 -14.83
C GLY A 14 35.08 14.95 -15.64
N VAL A 15 35.02 15.10 -16.96
CA VAL A 15 34.35 14.11 -17.83
C VAL A 15 35.14 12.80 -17.81
N LEU A 16 34.43 11.69 -17.75
CA LEU A 16 35.01 10.36 -17.81
C LEU A 16 35.08 9.87 -19.25
N ASP A 17 36.26 9.41 -19.65
CA ASP A 17 36.49 8.73 -20.92
C ASP A 17 36.21 7.24 -20.77
N ILE A 18 35.63 6.64 -21.79
CA ILE A 18 35.28 5.23 -21.83
C ILE A 18 36.45 4.43 -22.42
N ASP A 19 36.96 3.45 -21.67
CA ASP A 19 37.84 2.40 -22.17
C ASP A 19 37.01 1.12 -22.41
N LEU A 20 36.63 0.90 -23.69
CA LEU A 20 35.83 -0.25 -24.10
C LEU A 20 36.58 -1.58 -24.01
N GLU A 21 37.90 -1.57 -24.13
CA GLU A 21 38.70 -2.81 -24.07
C GLU A 21 38.75 -3.35 -22.66
N ARG A 22 38.83 -2.45 -21.68
CA ARG A 22 38.92 -2.79 -20.26
C ARG A 22 37.60 -2.71 -19.51
N GLN A 23 36.53 -2.27 -20.16
CA GLN A 23 35.22 -2.02 -19.55
C GLN A 23 35.32 -1.14 -18.31
N MET A 24 36.04 -0.02 -18.43
CA MET A 24 36.23 0.93 -17.33
C MET A 24 36.12 2.37 -17.83
N TYR A 25 35.72 3.25 -16.92
CA TYR A 25 35.72 4.69 -17.10
C TYR A 25 37.00 5.27 -16.50
N ILE A 26 37.67 6.15 -17.24
CA ILE A 26 38.93 6.77 -16.84
C ILE A 26 38.74 8.28 -16.77
N CYS A 27 39.06 8.89 -15.63
CA CYS A 27 39.06 10.34 -15.53
C CYS A 27 40.37 10.92 -16.08
N SER A 28 40.31 11.62 -17.20
CA SER A 28 41.47 12.29 -17.79
C SER A 28 42.05 13.43 -16.94
N TYR A 29 41.33 13.90 -15.91
CA TYR A 29 41.79 14.97 -15.04
C TYR A 29 42.52 14.47 -13.79
N CYS A 30 41.92 13.55 -13.03
CA CYS A 30 42.49 13.04 -11.78
C CYS A 30 43.13 11.65 -11.89
N GLY A 31 43.00 10.97 -13.04
CA GLY A 31 43.56 9.64 -13.28
C GLY A 31 42.86 8.49 -12.56
N VAL A 32 41.78 8.77 -11.80
CA VAL A 32 40.98 7.73 -11.14
C VAL A 32 40.19 6.95 -12.18
N THR A 33 40.05 5.66 -11.94
CA THR A 33 39.30 4.72 -12.79
C THR A 33 38.11 4.14 -12.06
N PHE A 34 37.02 3.92 -12.77
CA PHE A 34 35.80 3.29 -12.27
C PHE A 34 35.43 2.11 -13.16
N ASP A 35 35.01 1.00 -12.60
CA ASP A 35 34.51 -0.12 -13.41
C ASP A 35 33.17 0.25 -14.07
N TYR A 36 32.89 -0.35 -15.22
CA TYR A 36 31.61 -0.14 -15.92
C TYR A 36 30.39 -0.47 -15.06
N GLU A 37 30.53 -1.40 -14.13
CA GLU A 37 29.46 -1.84 -13.25
C GLU A 37 29.07 -0.77 -12.22
N TYR A 38 30.02 0.09 -11.84
CA TYR A 38 29.78 1.16 -10.86
C TYR A 38 28.71 2.16 -11.32
N PHE A 39 28.80 2.63 -12.57
CA PHE A 39 27.79 3.54 -13.13
C PHE A 39 26.46 2.85 -13.44
N ARG A 40 26.47 1.52 -13.65
CA ARG A 40 25.22 0.77 -13.77
C ARG A 40 24.48 0.70 -12.45
N GLU A 41 25.15 0.66 -11.30
CA GLU A 41 24.47 0.53 -10.00
C GLU A 41 23.58 1.73 -9.67
N GLU A 42 24.06 2.95 -9.84
CA GLU A 42 23.23 4.17 -9.67
C GLU A 42 22.07 4.18 -10.67
N GLU A 43 22.33 3.81 -11.93
CA GLU A 43 21.28 3.68 -12.94
C GLU A 43 20.26 2.58 -12.60
N MET A 44 20.70 1.48 -11.98
CA MET A 44 19.86 0.36 -11.56
C MET A 44 18.97 0.73 -10.39
N MET A 45 19.48 1.45 -9.39
CA MET A 45 18.64 1.95 -8.30
C MET A 45 17.54 2.87 -8.84
N GLU A 46 17.89 3.83 -9.70
CA GLU A 46 16.88 4.69 -10.33
C GLU A 46 15.89 3.91 -11.20
N HIS A 47 16.36 2.88 -11.90
CA HIS A 47 15.54 2.04 -12.77
C HIS A 47 14.55 1.20 -11.96
N ALA A 48 14.99 0.59 -10.87
CA ALA A 48 14.14 -0.15 -9.94
C ALA A 48 13.04 0.75 -9.36
N TYR A 49 13.37 1.98 -8.96
CA TYR A 49 12.37 2.95 -8.51
C TYR A 49 11.42 3.42 -9.64
N LYS A 50 11.88 3.52 -10.89
CA LYS A 50 11.00 3.80 -12.05
C LYS A 50 10.02 2.66 -12.30
N MET A 51 10.46 1.41 -12.17
CA MET A 51 9.60 0.22 -12.23
C MET A 51 8.57 0.23 -11.10
N LEU A 52 9.01 0.52 -9.87
CA LEU A 52 8.15 0.61 -8.70
C LEU A 52 7.03 1.65 -8.89
N LYS A 53 7.39 2.86 -9.36
CA LYS A 53 6.41 3.93 -9.69
C LYS A 53 5.46 3.54 -10.80
N SER A 54 5.92 2.72 -11.74
CA SER A 54 5.13 2.19 -12.85
C SER A 54 4.32 0.94 -12.46
N SER A 55 4.26 0.60 -11.16
CA SER A 55 3.56 -0.57 -10.61
C SER A 55 4.05 -1.92 -11.16
N GLN A 56 5.30 -1.99 -11.64
CA GLN A 56 5.95 -3.22 -12.07
C GLN A 56 6.66 -3.88 -10.88
N PHE A 57 5.89 -4.26 -9.86
CA PHE A 57 6.43 -4.65 -8.55
C PHE A 57 7.35 -5.88 -8.59
N VAL A 58 7.06 -6.87 -9.43
CA VAL A 58 7.88 -8.08 -9.57
C VAL A 58 9.26 -7.73 -10.15
N ALA A 59 9.27 -6.98 -11.26
CA ALA A 59 10.52 -6.55 -11.89
C ALA A 59 11.34 -5.62 -10.98
N ALA A 60 10.67 -4.72 -10.25
CA ALA A 60 11.32 -3.87 -9.26
C ALA A 60 11.94 -4.71 -8.12
N ALA A 61 11.23 -5.73 -7.63
CA ALA A 61 11.74 -6.63 -6.60
C ALA A 61 12.99 -7.39 -7.08
N ASP A 62 12.96 -7.93 -8.31
CA ASP A 62 14.12 -8.61 -8.90
C ASP A 62 15.35 -7.69 -8.99
N GLU A 63 15.16 -6.41 -9.34
CA GLU A 63 16.26 -5.44 -9.38
C GLU A 63 16.78 -5.05 -7.99
N PHE A 64 15.90 -4.85 -7.01
CA PHE A 64 16.32 -4.59 -5.64
C PHE A 64 17.04 -5.80 -5.04
N ASP A 65 16.55 -7.03 -5.30
CA ASP A 65 17.21 -8.25 -4.85
C ASP A 65 18.61 -8.37 -5.47
N PHE A 66 18.77 -8.04 -6.75
CA PHE A 66 20.09 -7.98 -7.39
C PHE A 66 21.01 -6.95 -6.73
N LEU A 67 20.53 -5.73 -6.45
CA LEU A 67 21.30 -4.71 -5.73
C LEU A 67 21.75 -5.23 -4.35
N LEU A 68 20.87 -5.93 -3.64
CA LEU A 68 21.16 -6.53 -2.32
C LEU A 68 22.12 -7.71 -2.38
N THR A 69 22.30 -8.37 -3.53
CA THR A 69 23.38 -9.37 -3.69
C THR A 69 24.77 -8.74 -3.63
N LYS A 70 24.88 -7.46 -3.98
CA LYS A 70 26.14 -6.70 -3.97
C LYS A 70 26.39 -6.04 -2.63
N ASP A 71 25.38 -5.34 -2.11
CA ASP A 71 25.40 -4.75 -0.77
C ASP A 71 24.13 -5.13 0.01
N PRO A 72 24.19 -6.20 0.83
CA PRO A 72 23.05 -6.65 1.63
C PRO A 72 22.57 -5.63 2.68
N HIS A 73 23.37 -4.61 2.98
CA HIS A 73 23.08 -3.60 4.00
C HIS A 73 22.66 -2.25 3.40
N ASP A 74 22.47 -2.16 2.08
CA ASP A 74 21.96 -0.94 1.44
C ASP A 74 20.51 -0.68 1.85
N ILE A 75 20.33 0.25 2.79
CA ILE A 75 19.03 0.67 3.33
C ILE A 75 18.07 1.12 2.20
N SER A 76 18.59 1.76 1.15
CA SER A 76 17.76 2.24 0.04
C SER A 76 17.22 1.10 -0.80
N ALA A 77 18.04 0.09 -1.08
CA ALA A 77 17.62 -1.12 -1.77
C ALA A 77 16.62 -1.93 -0.92
N ILE A 78 16.86 -2.06 0.39
CA ILE A 78 15.94 -2.75 1.31
C ILE A 78 14.57 -2.04 1.35
N LYS A 79 14.55 -0.71 1.45
CA LYS A 79 13.30 0.09 1.40
C LYS A 79 12.54 -0.20 0.11
N GLY A 80 13.24 -0.16 -1.02
CA GLY A 80 12.70 -0.49 -2.33
C GLY A 80 12.12 -1.90 -2.40
N ALA A 81 12.86 -2.91 -1.95
CA ALA A 81 12.44 -4.32 -1.92
C ALA A 81 11.18 -4.52 -1.07
N VAL A 82 11.13 -3.93 0.12
CA VAL A 82 9.97 -3.99 1.01
C VAL A 82 8.75 -3.31 0.37
N MET A 83 8.94 -2.14 -0.24
CA MET A 83 7.86 -1.44 -0.96
C MET A 83 7.37 -2.26 -2.16
N ALA A 84 8.26 -2.89 -2.92
CA ALA A 84 7.92 -3.76 -4.04
C ALA A 84 7.11 -4.97 -3.56
N ALA A 85 7.56 -5.65 -2.49
CA ALA A 85 6.84 -6.77 -1.88
C ALA A 85 5.45 -6.35 -1.37
N ALA A 86 5.31 -5.13 -0.85
CA ALA A 86 4.05 -4.57 -0.38
C ALA A 86 3.16 -4.02 -1.51
N CYS A 87 3.61 -4.01 -2.77
CA CYS A 87 2.92 -3.34 -3.88
C CYS A 87 2.71 -1.83 -3.66
N ILE A 88 3.69 -1.15 -3.06
CA ILE A 88 3.65 0.30 -2.78
C ILE A 88 4.49 1.04 -3.83
N PRO A 89 3.90 1.82 -4.75
CA PRO A 89 4.65 2.52 -5.79
C PRO A 89 5.47 3.70 -5.25
N GLU A 90 4.94 4.39 -4.24
CA GLU A 90 5.60 5.50 -3.53
C GLU A 90 4.98 5.63 -2.13
N ILE A 91 5.78 5.91 -1.09
CA ILE A 91 5.25 6.03 0.28
C ILE A 91 4.16 7.12 0.36
N ARG A 92 4.34 8.22 -0.37
CA ARG A 92 3.39 9.34 -0.37
C ARG A 92 2.02 8.98 -0.96
N SER A 93 1.96 7.98 -1.85
CA SER A 93 0.71 7.57 -2.49
C SER A 93 -0.25 6.89 -1.51
N LEU A 94 0.25 6.39 -0.38
CA LEU A 94 -0.55 5.82 0.72
C LEU A 94 -1.44 6.86 1.43
N SER A 95 -1.34 8.14 1.07
CA SER A 95 -2.31 9.16 1.49
C SER A 95 -3.68 9.02 0.81
N ASP A 96 -3.73 8.30 -0.32
CA ASP A 96 -4.94 7.96 -1.08
C ASP A 96 -5.47 6.59 -0.66
N GLU A 97 -6.71 6.57 -0.18
CA GLU A 97 -7.45 5.38 0.23
C GLU A 97 -7.54 4.32 -0.89
N LYS A 98 -7.58 4.75 -2.15
CA LYS A 98 -7.61 3.83 -3.30
C LYS A 98 -6.31 3.06 -3.48
N VAL A 99 -5.20 3.61 -3.02
CA VAL A 99 -3.91 2.90 -3.04
C VAL A 99 -3.83 1.97 -1.84
N VAL A 100 -4.29 2.41 -0.66
CA VAL A 100 -4.28 1.60 0.57
C VAL A 100 -4.99 0.25 0.37
N ILE A 101 -6.09 0.20 -0.38
CA ILE A 101 -6.81 -1.06 -0.67
C ILE A 101 -6.05 -2.02 -1.62
N THR A 102 -5.05 -1.56 -2.36
CA THR A 102 -4.29 -2.39 -3.31
C THR A 102 -2.96 -2.92 -2.75
N VAL A 103 -2.51 -2.41 -1.61
CA VAL A 103 -1.28 -2.83 -0.94
C VAL A 103 -1.40 -4.28 -0.45
N ASP A 104 -0.30 -5.03 -0.48
CA ASP A 104 -0.17 -6.32 0.22
C ASP A 104 0.61 -6.13 1.53
N PRO A 105 -0.04 -5.74 2.64
CA PRO A 105 0.65 -5.48 3.89
C PRO A 105 1.30 -6.74 4.48
N LYS A 106 0.78 -7.94 4.15
CA LYS A 106 1.32 -9.20 4.68
C LYS A 106 2.64 -9.55 3.99
N ALA A 107 2.73 -9.36 2.69
CA ALA A 107 3.99 -9.52 1.95
C ALA A 107 5.04 -8.50 2.39
N GLY A 108 4.65 -7.22 2.52
CA GLY A 108 5.53 -6.16 3.04
C GLY A 108 6.12 -6.50 4.41
N ARG A 109 5.29 -6.97 5.36
CA ARG A 109 5.76 -7.34 6.70
C ARG A 109 6.75 -8.50 6.68
N ARG A 110 6.50 -9.53 5.87
CA ARG A 110 7.45 -10.65 5.70
C ARG A 110 8.81 -10.17 5.21
N ALA A 111 8.81 -9.23 4.25
CA ALA A 111 10.03 -8.61 3.77
C ALA A 111 10.73 -7.78 4.86
N CYS A 112 10.01 -6.95 5.63
CA CYS A 112 10.59 -6.18 6.75
C CYS A 112 11.33 -7.06 7.75
N THR A 113 10.71 -8.17 8.19
CA THR A 113 11.32 -9.08 9.15
C THR A 113 12.62 -9.69 8.60
N GLY A 114 12.64 -10.09 7.33
CA GLY A 114 13.80 -10.71 6.69
C GLY A 114 15.04 -9.80 6.62
N PHE A 115 14.85 -8.49 6.49
CA PHE A 115 15.98 -7.54 6.36
C PHE A 115 16.39 -6.88 7.68
N SER A 116 15.60 -7.01 8.74
CA SER A 116 15.83 -6.32 10.02
C SER A 116 17.10 -6.75 10.77
N GLU A 117 17.60 -7.97 10.52
CA GLU A 117 18.67 -8.58 11.31
C GLU A 117 20.07 -7.99 11.07
N GLY A 118 20.27 -7.24 9.98
CA GLY A 118 21.57 -6.66 9.61
C GLY A 118 21.66 -5.13 9.71
N LEU A 119 20.59 -4.46 10.11
CA LEU A 119 20.50 -3.00 10.04
C LEU A 119 21.09 -2.30 11.27
N ASP A 120 21.58 -1.07 11.04
CA ASP A 120 21.94 -0.15 12.09
C ASP A 120 20.70 0.36 12.86
N ASN A 121 20.91 1.18 13.89
CA ASN A 121 19.81 1.66 14.72
C ASN A 121 18.82 2.56 13.95
N GLU A 122 19.31 3.30 12.96
CA GLU A 122 18.48 4.20 12.15
C GLU A 122 17.59 3.40 11.19
N GLY A 123 18.16 2.44 10.47
CA GLY A 123 17.41 1.52 9.61
C GLY A 123 16.37 0.73 10.40
N LYS A 124 16.73 0.20 11.57
CA LYS A 124 15.79 -0.46 12.48
C LYS A 124 14.63 0.45 12.89
N ALA A 125 14.92 1.69 13.28
CA ALA A 125 13.89 2.64 13.67
C ALA A 125 12.93 2.97 12.51
N TYR A 126 13.44 3.07 11.29
CA TYR A 126 12.63 3.24 10.08
C TYR A 126 11.68 2.05 9.86
N PHE A 127 12.19 0.81 9.89
CA PHE A 127 11.36 -0.37 9.63
C PHE A 127 10.33 -0.64 10.73
N VAL A 128 10.60 -0.30 11.99
CA VAL A 128 9.59 -0.35 13.05
C VAL A 128 8.39 0.56 12.73
N LYS A 129 8.65 1.77 12.23
CA LYS A 129 7.58 2.68 11.79
C LYS A 129 6.87 2.17 10.54
N PHE A 130 7.63 1.58 9.61
CA PHE A 130 7.07 1.01 8.38
C PHE A 130 6.18 -0.22 8.67
N GLU A 131 6.57 -1.08 9.60
CA GLU A 131 5.74 -2.21 10.05
C GLU A 131 4.44 -1.73 10.68
N LYS A 132 4.50 -0.70 11.54
CA LYS A 132 3.30 -0.06 12.10
C LYS A 132 2.39 0.50 10.99
N LEU A 133 2.97 1.12 9.97
CA LEU A 133 2.24 1.59 8.80
C LEU A 133 1.51 0.44 8.08
N LEU A 134 2.18 -0.69 7.85
CA LEU A 134 1.57 -1.87 7.23
C LEU A 134 0.47 -2.49 8.10
N GLU A 135 0.59 -2.44 9.43
CA GLU A 135 -0.45 -2.90 10.36
C GLU A 135 -1.72 -2.05 10.27
N LEU A 136 -1.58 -0.71 10.19
CA LEU A 136 -2.72 0.18 9.98
C LEU A 136 -3.40 -0.06 8.64
N ILE A 137 -2.62 -0.29 7.57
CA ILE A 137 -3.15 -0.64 6.24
C ILE A 137 -3.94 -1.96 6.31
N LEU A 138 -3.41 -2.98 6.98
CA LEU A 138 -4.11 -4.25 7.16
C LEU A 138 -5.44 -4.06 7.89
N SER A 139 -5.44 -3.34 9.02
CA SER A 139 -6.66 -3.04 9.77
C SER A 139 -7.68 -2.28 8.93
N TYR A 140 -7.24 -1.30 8.14
CA TYR A 140 -8.11 -0.56 7.22
C TYR A 140 -8.76 -1.49 6.18
N GLN A 141 -7.99 -2.39 5.58
CA GLN A 141 -8.50 -3.35 4.59
C GLN A 141 -9.52 -4.32 5.19
N GLU A 142 -9.32 -4.76 6.43
CA GLU A 142 -10.27 -5.63 7.15
C GLU A 142 -11.59 -4.91 7.45
N ASP A 143 -11.53 -3.64 7.86
CA ASP A 143 -12.73 -2.83 8.09
C ASP A 143 -13.46 -2.50 6.79
N ASP A 144 -12.76 -2.13 5.70
CA ASP A 144 -13.36 -1.91 4.38
C ASP A 144 -14.09 -3.16 3.87
N ALA A 145 -13.47 -4.33 3.98
CA ALA A 145 -14.09 -5.59 3.62
C ALA A 145 -15.36 -5.88 4.45
N SER A 146 -15.31 -5.60 5.76
CA SER A 146 -16.46 -5.78 6.65
C SER A 146 -17.59 -4.81 6.35
N VAL A 147 -17.30 -3.52 6.11
CA VAL A 147 -18.30 -2.50 5.73
C VAL A 147 -19.00 -2.90 4.43
N LYS A 148 -18.25 -3.41 3.44
CA LYS A 148 -18.83 -3.92 2.19
C LYS A 148 -19.78 -5.09 2.43
N ASP A 149 -19.37 -6.09 3.21
CA ASP A 149 -20.21 -7.25 3.55
C ASP A 149 -21.47 -6.86 4.34
N LEU A 150 -21.32 -6.04 5.38
CA LEU A 150 -22.43 -5.53 6.19
C LEU A 150 -23.39 -4.69 5.35
N THR A 151 -22.88 -3.89 4.41
CA THR A 151 -23.72 -3.09 3.51
C THR A 151 -24.57 -3.98 2.60
N VAL A 152 -24.01 -5.07 2.08
CA VAL A 152 -24.75 -6.05 1.25
C VAL A 152 -25.80 -6.77 2.09
N LYS A 153 -25.45 -7.24 3.29
CA LYS A 153 -26.38 -7.88 4.24
C LYS A 153 -27.52 -6.95 4.62
N ARG A 154 -27.21 -5.72 5.01
CA ARG A 154 -28.19 -4.68 5.35
C ARG A 154 -29.18 -4.42 4.23
N LYS A 155 -28.71 -4.31 2.97
CA LYS A 155 -29.59 -4.12 1.80
C LYS A 155 -30.55 -5.30 1.62
N ARG A 156 -30.07 -6.53 1.79
CA ARG A 156 -30.90 -7.74 1.72
C ARG A 156 -31.98 -7.73 2.81
N ASP A 157 -31.59 -7.42 4.04
CA ASP A 157 -32.51 -7.41 5.17
C ASP A 157 -33.54 -6.30 5.06
N TYR A 158 -33.18 -5.14 4.48
CA TYR A 158 -34.14 -4.06 4.19
C TYR A 158 -35.23 -4.49 3.20
N VAL A 159 -34.87 -5.27 2.17
CA VAL A 159 -35.86 -5.85 1.25
C VAL A 159 -36.78 -6.82 2.00
N HIS A 160 -36.25 -7.62 2.93
CA HIS A 160 -37.07 -8.52 3.76
C HIS A 160 -38.01 -7.74 4.69
N LEU A 161 -37.50 -6.71 5.37
CA LEU A 161 -38.28 -5.82 6.24
C LEU A 161 -39.45 -5.18 5.49
N ASN A 162 -39.23 -4.73 4.25
CA ASN A 162 -40.28 -4.16 3.40
C ASN A 162 -41.37 -5.16 3.01
N ARG A 163 -41.06 -6.47 2.97
CA ARG A 163 -42.10 -7.50 2.77
C ARG A 163 -42.95 -7.65 4.03
N ILE A 164 -42.32 -7.76 5.20
CA ILE A 164 -43.04 -7.82 6.48
C ILE A 164 -43.93 -6.58 6.66
N TYR A 165 -43.43 -5.39 6.30
CA TYR A 165 -44.20 -4.16 6.35
C TYR A 165 -45.46 -4.19 5.47
N LYS A 166 -45.39 -4.83 4.29
CA LYS A 166 -46.57 -5.01 3.44
C LYS A 166 -47.56 -6.01 4.03
N ASP A 167 -47.06 -7.05 4.70
CA ASP A 167 -47.91 -8.04 5.37
C ASP A 167 -48.63 -7.47 6.62
N MET A 168 -48.10 -6.39 7.22
CA MET A 168 -48.73 -5.74 8.39
C MET A 168 -50.07 -5.07 8.08
N TYR A 169 -50.29 -4.67 6.83
CA TYR A 169 -51.45 -3.88 6.41
C TYR A 169 -52.09 -4.49 5.17
N GLU A 170 -53.33 -4.95 5.31
CA GLU A 170 -54.18 -5.12 4.13
C GLU A 170 -54.71 -3.74 3.73
N ILE A 171 -54.47 -3.33 2.49
CA ILE A 171 -54.88 -2.03 1.97
C ILE A 171 -55.81 -2.23 0.77
N GLU A 172 -57.08 -1.85 0.89
CA GLU A 172 -58.04 -1.66 -0.22
C GLU A 172 -58.31 -0.17 -0.38
N ASP A 173 -58.27 0.34 -1.61
CA ASP A 173 -58.67 1.73 -1.91
C ASP A 173 -58.04 2.80 -1.01
N ARG A 174 -56.78 2.58 -0.61
CA ARG A 174 -56.00 3.44 0.31
C ARG A 174 -56.51 3.46 1.76
N THR A 175 -57.37 2.52 2.11
CA THR A 175 -57.86 2.28 3.47
C THR A 175 -57.22 1.03 4.04
N ILE A 176 -56.73 1.11 5.28
CA ILE A 176 -56.23 -0.05 6.01
C ILE A 176 -57.44 -0.86 6.47
N ILE A 177 -57.57 -2.09 5.99
CA ILE A 177 -58.72 -2.97 6.24
C ILE A 177 -58.42 -3.97 7.36
N ALA A 178 -57.16 -4.37 7.52
CA ALA A 178 -56.71 -5.29 8.56
C ALA A 178 -55.32 -4.93 9.08
N TYR A 179 -55.07 -5.27 10.35
CA TYR A 179 -53.82 -5.05 11.07
C TYR A 179 -53.40 -6.34 11.77
N ASP A 180 -52.17 -6.79 11.52
CA ASP A 180 -51.58 -7.96 12.18
C ASP A 180 -50.55 -7.54 13.26
N PRO A 181 -50.87 -7.66 14.57
CA PRO A 181 -49.94 -7.36 15.65
C PRO A 181 -48.68 -8.22 15.65
N ASP A 182 -48.76 -9.47 15.19
CA ASP A 182 -47.60 -10.38 15.17
C ASP A 182 -46.62 -9.97 14.06
N ALA A 183 -47.13 -9.52 12.91
CA ALA A 183 -46.32 -8.92 11.85
C ALA A 183 -45.58 -7.66 12.34
N VAL A 184 -46.21 -6.82 13.17
CA VAL A 184 -45.58 -5.63 13.77
C VAL A 184 -44.43 -6.01 14.70
N LYS A 185 -44.63 -7.03 15.54
CA LYS A 185 -43.57 -7.54 16.41
C LYS A 185 -42.38 -8.04 15.59
N LYS A 186 -42.64 -8.80 14.52
CA LYS A 186 -41.60 -9.29 13.60
C LYS A 186 -40.86 -8.13 12.90
N TYR A 187 -41.60 -7.12 12.43
CA TYR A 187 -41.03 -5.91 11.84
C TYR A 187 -40.06 -5.21 12.79
N ASN A 188 -40.45 -4.99 14.04
CA ASN A 188 -39.61 -4.32 15.04
C ASN A 188 -38.33 -5.10 15.32
N ILE A 189 -38.39 -6.43 15.37
CA ILE A 189 -37.22 -7.30 15.54
C ILE A 189 -36.24 -7.16 14.37
N GLU A 190 -36.75 -7.24 13.13
CA GLU A 190 -35.90 -7.13 11.93
C GLU A 190 -35.34 -5.72 11.77
N LYS A 191 -36.12 -4.68 12.07
CA LYS A 191 -35.66 -3.29 12.07
C LYS A 191 -34.50 -3.09 13.06
N ALA A 192 -34.63 -3.61 14.28
CA ALA A 192 -33.56 -3.51 15.28
C ALA A 192 -32.27 -4.21 14.85
N LYS A 193 -32.33 -5.29 14.05
CA LYS A 193 -31.13 -5.92 13.46
C LYS A 193 -30.46 -5.01 12.42
N ILE A 194 -31.26 -4.38 11.56
CA ILE A 194 -30.78 -3.43 10.53
C ILE A 194 -30.14 -2.20 11.17
N ASP A 195 -30.73 -1.68 12.24
CA ASP A 195 -30.20 -0.54 12.99
C ASP A 195 -28.83 -0.90 13.59
N LYS A 196 -28.71 -2.07 14.24
CA LYS A 196 -27.42 -2.57 14.76
C LYS A 196 -26.34 -2.70 13.67
N MET A 197 -26.69 -3.21 12.49
CA MET A 197 -25.74 -3.28 11.37
C MET A 197 -25.34 -1.89 10.89
N SER A 198 -26.25 -0.92 10.90
CA SER A 198 -25.96 0.45 10.50
C SER A 198 -25.01 1.14 11.48
N ASP A 199 -25.17 0.91 12.77
CA ASP A 199 -24.27 1.43 13.80
C ASP A 199 -22.88 0.80 13.71
N GLU A 200 -22.79 -0.50 13.44
CA GLU A 200 -21.50 -1.19 13.23
C GLU A 200 -20.79 -0.70 11.96
N ILE A 201 -21.52 -0.47 10.87
CA ILE A 201 -20.95 0.14 9.65
C ILE A 201 -20.33 1.50 9.97
N ARG A 202 -21.08 2.38 10.66
CA ARG A 202 -20.58 3.72 11.03
C ARG A 202 -19.32 3.63 11.89
N ARG A 203 -19.32 2.75 12.89
CA ARG A 203 -18.16 2.56 13.77
C ARG A 203 -16.92 2.15 12.98
N ARG A 204 -17.06 1.27 11.99
CA ARG A 204 -15.94 0.84 11.14
C ARG A 204 -15.49 1.92 10.17
N GLU A 205 -16.42 2.70 9.61
CA GLU A 205 -16.09 3.89 8.82
C GLU A 205 -15.28 4.91 9.65
N ASP A 206 -15.66 5.14 10.91
CA ASP A 206 -14.92 6.00 11.83
C ASP A 206 -13.50 5.45 12.12
N ASN A 207 -13.35 4.13 12.30
CA ASN A 207 -12.05 3.49 12.46
C ASN A 207 -11.17 3.64 11.21
N MET A 208 -11.76 3.48 10.02
CA MET A 208 -11.06 3.65 8.75
C MET A 208 -10.56 5.08 8.57
N GLU A 209 -11.38 6.09 8.91
CA GLU A 209 -10.97 7.49 8.87
C GLU A 209 -9.82 7.78 9.85
N ALA A 210 -9.91 7.24 11.07
CA ALA A 210 -8.85 7.34 12.07
C ALA A 210 -7.54 6.68 11.58
N ALA A 211 -7.62 5.49 10.98
CA ALA A 211 -6.47 4.78 10.42
C ALA A 211 -5.81 5.59 9.30
N ILE A 212 -6.59 6.18 8.38
CA ILE A 212 -6.05 7.03 7.31
C ILE A 212 -5.37 8.27 7.87
N LYS A 213 -5.91 8.88 8.93
CA LYS A 213 -5.27 10.01 9.60
C LYS A 213 -3.93 9.62 10.21
N GLU A 214 -3.84 8.44 10.82
CA GLU A 214 -2.59 7.93 11.40
C GLU A 214 -1.58 7.52 10.32
N ILE A 215 -2.03 6.87 9.23
CA ILE A 215 -1.22 6.58 8.04
C ILE A 215 -0.57 7.87 7.50
N ARG A 216 -1.36 8.93 7.30
CA ARG A 216 -0.86 10.24 6.85
C ARG A 216 0.12 10.87 7.83
N HIS A 217 -0.01 10.60 9.12
CA HIS A 217 0.94 11.07 10.12
C HIS A 217 2.27 10.31 10.01
N LEU A 218 2.23 8.97 9.95
CA LEU A 218 3.44 8.14 9.82
C LEU A 218 4.19 8.41 8.52
N ILE A 219 3.50 8.65 7.40
CA ILE A 219 4.12 9.02 6.11
C ILE A 219 4.98 10.29 6.24
N ARG A 220 4.65 11.21 7.15
CA ARG A 220 5.46 12.44 7.36
C ARG A 220 6.69 12.20 8.22
N GLU A 221 6.71 11.10 8.96
CA GLU A 221 7.83 10.72 9.82
C GLU A 221 8.82 9.76 9.13
N LEU A 222 8.44 9.21 7.98
CA LEU A 222 9.23 8.32 7.12
C LEU A 222 9.88 9.10 5.98
#